data_AF-A0A5J4LD31-F1
#
_entry.id   AF-A0A5J4LD31-F1
#
_cell.length_a   1.000
_cell.length_b   1.000
_cell.length_c   1.000
_cell.angle_alpha   90.00
_cell.angle_beta   90.00
_cell.angle_gamma   90.00
#
_symmetry.space_group_name_H-M   'P 1'
#
loop_
_entity.id
_entity.type
_entity.pdbx_description
1 polymer ?
#
loop_
_entity_poly.entity_id
_entity_poly.type
_entity_poly.pdbx_seq_one_letter_code
_entity_poly.pdbx_strand_id
1 'polypeptide(L)'
;MRDKNRTNRRGGALRRTAAAASLTLIVGALPVALATPASASQGACESYLASKGYTVGKWVKKACGVASGATGPVGDSACRSELWDLGVKEPYASEACDRA
;
A
#
# COMPACT_ATOMS: atom_id res chain seq x y z
N MET A 1 2.46 -48.44 -2.77
CA MET A 1 1.50 -47.33 -2.53
C MET A 1 2.18 -46.01 -2.84
N ARG A 2 1.86 -45.36 -3.97
CA ARG A 2 2.22 -43.96 -4.29
C ARG A 2 1.28 -43.52 -5.41
N ASP A 3 0.26 -42.80 -4.99
CA ASP A 3 -0.92 -42.46 -5.77
C ASP A 3 -0.65 -41.32 -6.77
N LYS A 4 -1.43 -41.37 -7.85
CA LYS A 4 -1.47 -40.45 -8.98
C LYS A 4 -2.11 -39.15 -8.53
N ASN A 5 -1.51 -38.00 -8.82
CA ASN A 5 -2.35 -36.86 -9.24
C ASN A 5 -1.61 -35.85 -10.12
N ARG A 6 -1.71 -36.06 -11.43
CA ARG A 6 -1.61 -35.01 -12.44
C ARG A 6 -2.93 -34.24 -12.44
N THR A 7 -2.88 -32.94 -12.20
CA THR A 7 -3.89 -32.00 -12.71
C THR A 7 -3.16 -30.69 -12.98
N ASN A 8 -2.61 -30.50 -14.18
CA ASN A 8 -3.30 -29.78 -15.25
C ASN A 8 -3.96 -28.47 -14.77
N ARG A 9 -3.30 -27.33 -15.03
CA ARG A 9 -3.93 -26.16 -15.66
C ARG A 9 -2.88 -25.11 -16.02
N ARG A 10 -2.46 -25.16 -17.29
CA ARG A 10 -2.20 -23.95 -18.09
C ARG A 10 -3.53 -23.20 -18.23
N GLY A 11 -3.50 -21.88 -18.17
CA GLY A 11 -4.65 -21.01 -18.43
C GLY A 11 -4.75 -19.89 -17.41
N GLY A 12 -4.65 -18.66 -17.90
CA GLY A 12 -4.72 -17.44 -17.11
C GLY A 12 -6.09 -17.17 -16.48
N ALA A 13 -6.19 -15.94 -15.96
CA ALA A 13 -7.33 -15.35 -15.27
C ALA A 13 -7.61 -15.92 -13.86
N LEU A 14 -7.52 -15.00 -12.89
CA LEU A 14 -8.34 -14.95 -11.69
C LEU A 14 -8.45 -16.26 -10.89
N ARG A 15 -7.69 -16.39 -9.80
CA ARG A 15 -8.20 -17.09 -8.59
C ARG A 15 -7.31 -16.87 -7.37
N ARG A 16 -7.97 -16.39 -6.32
CA ARG A 16 -7.57 -16.50 -4.91
C ARG A 16 -7.24 -17.96 -4.59
N THR A 17 -6.06 -18.23 -4.06
CA THR A 17 -5.85 -19.29 -3.07
C THR A 17 -4.60 -18.97 -2.26
N ALA A 18 -4.81 -18.74 -0.97
CA ALA A 18 -3.77 -18.73 0.03
C ALA A 18 -2.98 -20.04 -0.04
N ALA A 19 -1.66 -19.94 -0.14
CA ALA A 19 -0.76 -21.06 0.04
C ALA A 19 0.30 -20.63 1.06
N ALA A 20 0.01 -20.92 2.33
CA ALA A 20 1.03 -20.96 3.37
C ALA A 20 1.87 -22.22 3.14
N ALA A 21 3.18 -22.05 2.94
CA ALA A 21 4.16 -23.13 2.97
C ALA A 21 5.32 -22.69 3.87
N SER A 22 5.55 -23.49 4.91
CA SER A 22 6.41 -23.17 6.04
C SER A 22 7.86 -23.66 5.85
N LEU A 23 8.77 -22.94 6.55
CA LEU A 23 10.10 -23.33 7.03
C LEU A 23 11.33 -23.05 6.15
N THR A 24 12.04 -21.98 6.51
CA THR A 24 13.52 -21.97 6.63
C THR A 24 13.88 -21.03 7.80
N LEU A 25 14.45 -21.59 8.87
CA LEU A 25 15.03 -20.82 9.97
C LEU A 25 16.39 -20.28 9.50
N ILE A 26 16.45 -18.99 9.20
CA ILE A 26 17.72 -18.26 9.08
C ILE A 26 17.78 -17.32 10.27
N VAL A 27 18.67 -17.63 11.22
CA VAL A 27 19.12 -16.68 12.24
C VAL A 27 19.92 -15.60 11.51
N GLY A 28 19.36 -14.38 11.45
CA GLY A 28 20.05 -13.23 10.89
C GLY A 28 19.09 -12.12 10.46
N ALA A 29 18.85 -11.18 11.37
CA ALA A 29 18.34 -9.82 11.11
C ALA A 29 17.17 -9.67 10.13
N LEU A 30 15.95 -9.81 10.68
CA LEU A 30 14.85 -8.86 10.52
C LEU A 30 14.85 -8.00 9.24
N PRO A 31 14.21 -8.42 8.15
CA PRO A 31 13.18 -7.56 7.62
C PRO A 31 11.98 -7.82 8.54
N VAL A 32 11.69 -6.87 9.42
CA VAL A 32 10.29 -6.49 9.58
C VAL A 32 9.95 -6.16 8.16
N ALA A 33 9.39 -7.13 7.46
CA ALA A 33 8.47 -6.86 6.40
C ALA A 33 7.44 -6.00 7.12
N LEU A 34 7.73 -4.69 7.16
CA LEU A 34 6.72 -3.68 7.15
C LEU A 34 5.82 -4.25 6.09
N ALA A 35 4.66 -4.72 6.51
CA ALA A 35 3.57 -4.82 5.59
C ALA A 35 3.48 -3.40 5.03
N THR A 36 4.26 -3.12 3.97
CA THR A 36 4.01 -1.99 3.10
C THR A 36 2.58 -2.25 2.74
N PRO A 37 1.65 -1.41 3.22
CA PRO A 37 0.25 -1.69 3.09
C PRO A 37 0.01 -2.16 1.66
N ALA A 38 -0.75 -3.24 1.49
CA ALA A 38 -1.22 -3.67 0.18
C ALA A 38 -2.10 -2.60 -0.51
N SER A 39 -2.22 -1.41 0.08
CA SER A 39 -2.70 -0.17 -0.48
C SER A 39 -1.81 0.24 -1.66
N ALA A 40 -2.33 0.07 -2.87
CA ALA A 40 -1.82 0.67 -4.11
C ALA A 40 -1.99 2.20 -4.13
N SER A 41 -1.71 2.84 -3.00
CA SER A 41 -2.49 3.94 -2.50
C SER A 41 -1.60 4.68 -1.45
N GLN A 42 -1.53 4.24 -0.19
CA GLN A 42 -0.78 4.96 0.86
C GLN A 42 0.72 5.16 0.53
N GLY A 43 1.40 4.13 0.01
CA GLY A 43 2.82 4.22 -0.30
C GLY A 43 3.14 5.12 -1.50
N ALA A 44 2.22 5.23 -2.47
CA ALA A 44 2.35 6.13 -3.62
C ALA A 44 2.06 7.59 -3.21
N CYS A 45 1.07 7.77 -2.31
CA CYS A 45 0.98 8.78 -1.26
C CYS A 45 2.30 9.44 -0.87
N GLU A 46 2.95 8.68 0.00
CA GLU A 46 4.17 9.06 0.68
C GLU A 46 5.32 9.29 -0.30
N SER A 47 5.48 8.40 -1.28
CA SER A 47 6.58 8.47 -2.25
C SER A 47 6.48 9.70 -3.14
N TYR A 48 5.28 10.10 -3.54
CA TYR A 48 5.07 11.31 -4.32
C TYR A 48 5.45 12.55 -3.51
N LEU A 49 4.98 12.65 -2.26
CA LEU A 49 5.28 13.78 -1.38
C LEU A 49 6.76 13.86 -1.05
N ALA A 50 7.41 12.72 -0.76
CA ALA A 50 8.86 12.64 -0.58
C ALA A 50 9.62 13.15 -1.82
N SER A 51 9.17 12.76 -3.02
CA SER A 51 9.77 13.20 -4.28
C SER A 51 9.58 14.70 -4.56
N LYS A 52 8.60 15.36 -3.92
CA LYS A 52 8.40 16.81 -3.95
C LYS A 52 9.16 17.55 -2.86
N GLY A 53 9.91 16.85 -2.01
CA GLY A 53 10.70 17.44 -0.93
C GLY A 53 9.97 17.56 0.41
N TYR A 54 8.79 16.93 0.55
CA TYR A 54 8.07 16.91 1.83
C TYR A 54 8.61 15.82 2.76
N THR A 55 8.67 16.14 4.05
CA THR A 55 9.02 15.15 5.09
C THR A 55 7.84 14.23 5.37
N VAL A 56 7.96 12.97 4.97
CA VAL A 56 6.95 11.94 5.27
C VAL A 56 7.05 11.50 6.74
N GLY A 57 6.32 12.23 7.59
CA GLY A 57 6.17 11.90 9.01
C GLY A 57 4.92 11.09 9.31
N LYS A 58 4.66 10.88 10.62
CA LYS A 58 3.46 10.19 11.12
C LYS A 58 2.15 10.82 10.61
N TRP A 59 2.13 12.13 10.40
CA TRP A 59 0.94 12.86 9.97
C TRP A 59 0.68 12.72 8.47
N VAL A 60 1.72 12.76 7.63
CA VAL A 60 1.61 12.46 6.20
C VAL A 60 1.14 11.02 5.99
N LYS A 61 1.67 10.08 6.78
CA LYS A 61 1.23 8.69 6.84
C LYS A 61 -0.26 8.57 7.16
N LYS A 62 -0.72 9.28 8.20
CA LYS A 62 -2.15 9.33 8.55
C LYS A 62 -2.98 9.85 7.37
N ALA A 63 -2.60 10.99 6.78
CA ALA A 63 -3.32 11.60 5.68
C ALA A 63 -3.43 10.68 4.45
N CYS A 64 -2.30 10.12 3.98
CA CYS A 64 -2.32 9.15 2.88
C CYS A 64 -3.10 7.88 3.26
N GLY A 65 -3.12 7.48 4.54
CA GLY A 65 -3.91 6.34 5.01
C GLY A 65 -5.42 6.57 5.00
N VAL A 66 -5.86 7.83 5.11
CA VAL A 66 -7.28 8.19 4.98
C VAL A 66 -7.76 8.01 3.54
N ALA A 67 -6.98 8.43 2.54
CA ALA A 67 -7.33 8.17 1.13
C ALA A 67 -7.38 6.67 0.82
N SER A 68 -6.41 5.91 1.30
CA SER A 68 -6.37 4.45 1.07
C SER A 68 -7.46 3.67 1.82
N GLY A 69 -7.97 4.23 2.93
CA GLY A 69 -8.96 3.59 3.79
C GLY A 69 -10.40 3.93 3.46
N ALA A 70 -10.64 5.07 2.81
CA ALA A 70 -11.96 5.53 2.42
C ALA A 70 -12.05 5.63 0.89
N THR A 71 -12.72 4.66 0.26
CA THR A 71 -12.95 4.67 -1.19
C THR A 71 -13.99 5.73 -1.55
N GLY A 72 -13.61 6.64 -2.48
CA GLY A 72 -14.51 7.64 -3.05
C GLY A 72 -14.25 9.07 -2.54
N PRO A 73 -15.07 10.05 -3.00
CA PRO A 73 -14.77 11.48 -2.87
C PRO A 73 -14.63 11.99 -1.43
N VAL A 74 -15.18 11.26 -0.45
CA VAL A 74 -15.04 11.60 0.97
C VAL A 74 -13.62 11.34 1.47
N GLY A 75 -12.99 10.24 1.03
CA GLY A 75 -11.60 9.89 1.37
C GLY A 75 -10.60 10.87 0.77
N ASP A 76 -10.79 11.22 -0.51
CA ASP A 76 -9.95 12.20 -1.20
C ASP A 76 -10.05 13.60 -0.58
N SER A 77 -11.26 14.02 -0.21
CA SER A 77 -11.47 15.31 0.43
C SER A 77 -10.76 15.38 1.79
N ALA A 78 -10.88 14.32 2.60
CA ALA A 78 -10.22 14.25 3.90
C ALA A 78 -8.69 14.17 3.76
N CYS A 79 -8.17 13.40 2.79
CA CYS A 79 -6.75 13.34 2.51
C CYS A 79 -6.17 14.71 2.13
N ARG A 80 -6.86 15.45 1.24
CA ARG A 80 -6.40 16.79 0.82
C ARG A 80 -6.41 17.78 1.98
N SER A 81 -7.47 17.80 2.78
CA SER A 81 -7.56 18.69 3.96
C SER A 81 -6.43 18.42 4.94
N GLU A 82 -6.17 17.16 5.27
CA GLU A 82 -5.11 16.79 6.20
C GLU A 82 -3.71 17.15 5.66
N LEU A 83 -3.47 16.97 4.36
CA LEU A 83 -2.21 17.38 3.74
C LEU A 83 -2.05 18.91 3.70
N TRP A 84 -3.15 19.64 3.48
CA TRP A 84 -3.14 21.11 3.54
C TRP A 84 -2.83 21.61 4.95
N ASP A 85 -3.42 21.03 5.99
CA ASP A 85 -3.09 21.37 7.38
C ASP A 85 -1.61 21.12 7.72
N LEU A 86 -0.96 20.21 7.00
CA LEU A 86 0.48 19.94 7.10
C LEU A 86 1.35 20.87 6.25
N GLY A 87 0.77 21.85 5.55
CA GLY A 87 1.45 22.80 4.69
C GLY A 87 1.83 22.25 3.32
N VAL A 88 1.27 21.10 2.90
CA VAL A 88 1.40 20.62 1.53
C VAL A 88 0.59 21.53 0.61
N LYS A 89 1.18 21.96 -0.50
CA LYS A 89 0.46 22.79 -1.47
C LYS A 89 -0.66 21.97 -2.11
N GLU A 90 -1.83 22.59 -2.27
CA GLU A 90 -3.02 21.97 -2.88
C GLU A 90 -2.77 21.12 -4.14
N PRO A 91 -1.98 21.57 -5.16
CA PRO A 91 -1.71 20.74 -6.33
C PRO A 91 -0.93 19.46 -5.99
N TYR A 92 -0.04 19.51 -4.99
CA TYR A 92 0.69 18.31 -4.56
C TYR A 92 -0.16 17.43 -3.65
N ALA A 93 -1.05 18.01 -2.84
CA ALA A 93 -1.97 17.27 -2.01
C ALA A 93 -2.97 16.48 -2.86
N SER A 94 -3.59 17.12 -3.86
CA SER A 94 -4.55 16.44 -4.75
C SER A 94 -3.87 15.32 -5.54
N GLU A 95 -2.73 15.61 -6.15
CA GLU A 95 -1.96 14.65 -6.94
C GLU A 95 -1.42 13.49 -6.09
N ALA A 96 -1.11 13.74 -4.81
CA ALA A 96 -0.79 12.70 -3.84
C ALA A 96 -2.01 11.83 -3.54
N CYS A 97 -3.16 12.44 -3.18
CA CYS A 97 -4.39 11.71 -2.84
C CYS A 97 -4.96 10.90 -4.02
N ASP A 98 -4.87 11.39 -5.26
CA ASP A 98 -5.25 10.62 -6.46
C ASP A 98 -4.38 9.38 -6.70
N ARG A 99 -3.15 9.41 -6.17
CA ARG A 99 -2.24 8.24 -6.16
C ARG A 99 -2.43 7.39 -4.91
N ALA A 100 -3.24 7.86 -3.96
CA ALA A 100 -3.33 7.36 -2.59
C ALA A 100 -4.41 6.34 -2.37
#